data_AF-A0A7Y9DV58-F1
#
_entry.id   AF-A0A7Y9DV58-F1
#
_cell.length_a   1.000
_cell.length_b   1.000
_cell.length_c   1.000
_cell.angle_alpha   90.00
_cell.angle_beta   90.00
_cell.angle_gamma   90.00
#
_symmetry.space_group_name_H-M   'P 1'
#
loop_
_entity.id
_entity.type
_entity.pdbx_description
1 polymer ?
#
loop_
_entity_poly.entity_id
_entity_poly.type
_entity_poly.pdbx_seq_one_letter_code
_entity_poly.pdbx_strand_id
1 'polypeptide(L)'
;MTVVAVDLGRSGARVAVDGARSVLTTGAGLGEGAPAVAAVLRRAVAPVPRAAWTLAVGVPGALTLPAAAAELAGLLTTGWDGPAPDSVAVTSDVVAWHVGAFGGHDPGVVLAVGTGAVALGVDPAGTVRRADGHGLLLGDAGSGAAIGQQGLRAALRALDGAGPATALTGPAREVLAGRPASPAAFATFAPAVIAAADAGDAVAGRIVEEAVAELVATARAAHGGDVLPPEGVALVGGLAPSLADRLRAAGLPLRDPRGDALDGLTTLAADTGTAHEASVTRRRDRAPATGPAADTDRLPTEGVRPGSEELDALPTPDLVAQLVDGQAAAPGAVAAMTDPLARAAELLGAAFRRGGRLVYTGAGTSGRLAMQDAAELPPTFGLDPSRAIALLAGGRDAADAAVEGAEDDDGAGRVDVEDAEVGPDDVVVGVAASGRTPYVLGALAAARARGATTVAVVNATGSPVAALADVAVELVTGPEVLAGSTRLAAGTAQKIALNTLTTAAMVRAGATYGPWMVGVRVTNAKLRRRAERIVRDAAGVDDDTARAALTAAGDDVAAAVVALLAGLDSPGARERLATAGSVRAAVDPAVVGR
;
A
#
# COMPACT_ATOMS: atom_id res chain seq x y z
N MET A 1 -27.43 4.34 11.28
CA MET A 1 -26.68 3.11 10.94
C MET A 1 -26.13 2.57 12.24
N THR A 2 -26.39 1.31 12.57
CA THR A 2 -25.96 0.72 13.85
C THR A 2 -24.46 0.47 13.81
N VAL A 3 -23.73 0.88 14.85
CA VAL A 3 -22.30 0.57 14.97
C VAL A 3 -22.13 -0.55 16.00
N VAL A 4 -21.46 -1.61 15.57
CA VAL A 4 -21.00 -2.69 16.42
C VAL A 4 -19.50 -2.52 16.62
N ALA A 5 -19.10 -2.13 17.82
CA ALA A 5 -17.70 -2.01 18.20
C ALA A 5 -17.28 -3.26 18.99
N VAL A 6 -16.17 -3.88 18.60
CA VAL A 6 -15.59 -5.06 19.28
C VAL A 6 -14.14 -4.77 19.63
N ASP A 7 -13.87 -4.60 20.92
CA ASP A 7 -12.51 -4.56 21.45
C ASP A 7 -12.11 -5.98 21.87
N LEU A 8 -11.30 -6.62 21.04
CA LEU A 8 -10.84 -7.99 21.23
C LEU A 8 -9.50 -7.97 21.97
N GLY A 9 -9.40 -8.60 23.13
CA GLY A 9 -8.14 -8.89 23.79
C GLY A 9 -7.69 -10.33 23.55
N ARG A 10 -6.47 -10.69 24.01
CA ARG A 10 -5.99 -12.08 23.95
C ARG A 10 -6.74 -13.05 24.87
N SER A 11 -7.41 -12.56 25.90
CA SER A 11 -8.07 -13.38 26.95
C SER A 11 -9.55 -13.09 27.12
N GLY A 12 -10.14 -12.23 26.29
CA GLY A 12 -11.55 -11.85 26.33
C GLY A 12 -11.89 -10.83 25.26
N ALA A 13 -13.17 -10.50 25.12
CA ALA A 13 -13.64 -9.47 24.19
C ALA A 13 -14.67 -8.58 24.88
N ARG A 14 -14.72 -7.31 24.50
CA ARG A 14 -15.77 -6.37 24.89
C ARG A 14 -16.52 -5.96 23.63
N VAL A 15 -17.85 -5.93 23.70
CA VAL A 15 -18.69 -5.60 22.55
C VAL A 15 -19.64 -4.47 22.95
N ALA A 16 -19.81 -3.50 22.06
CA ALA A 16 -20.85 -2.48 22.12
C ALA A 16 -21.74 -2.56 20.88
N VAL A 17 -23.05 -2.65 21.08
CA VAL A 17 -24.07 -2.56 20.02
C VAL A 17 -25.06 -1.48 20.43
N ASP A 18 -25.13 -0.39 19.67
CA ASP A 18 -26.01 0.76 19.96
C ASP A 18 -25.98 1.22 21.43
N GLY A 19 -24.77 1.26 22.02
CA GLY A 19 -24.53 1.68 23.41
C GLY A 19 -24.72 0.58 24.46
N ALA A 20 -25.34 -0.55 24.14
CA ALA A 20 -25.41 -1.70 25.03
C ALA A 20 -24.08 -2.46 25.01
N ARG A 21 -23.49 -2.66 26.19
CA ARG A 21 -22.15 -3.26 26.35
C ARG A 21 -22.22 -4.68 26.92
N SER A 22 -21.41 -5.58 26.39
CA SER A 22 -21.26 -6.96 26.88
C SER A 22 -19.79 -7.37 26.92
N VAL A 23 -19.47 -8.38 27.75
CA VAL A 23 -18.12 -8.92 27.93
C VAL A 23 -18.14 -10.41 27.70
N LEU A 24 -17.13 -10.91 26.99
CA LEU A 24 -16.94 -12.31 26.64
C LEU A 24 -15.61 -12.80 27.19
N THR A 25 -15.58 -14.06 27.61
CA THR A 25 -14.41 -14.71 28.22
C THR A 25 -13.44 -15.32 27.20
N THR A 26 -13.75 -15.20 25.91
CA THR A 26 -12.92 -15.73 24.81
C THR A 26 -12.29 -14.56 24.07
N GLY A 27 -10.97 -14.62 23.90
CA GLY A 27 -10.18 -13.65 23.15
C GLY A 27 -9.38 -14.32 22.03
N ALA A 28 -8.78 -13.51 21.17
CA ALA A 28 -7.81 -13.96 20.16
C ALA A 28 -6.95 -12.77 19.70
N GLY A 29 -5.73 -13.04 19.24
CA GLY A 29 -4.89 -12.07 18.54
C GLY A 29 -4.65 -12.44 17.08
N LEU A 30 -4.29 -11.48 16.24
CA LEU A 30 -4.00 -11.74 14.81
C LEU A 30 -2.83 -12.70 14.58
N GLY A 31 -1.92 -12.85 15.55
CA GLY A 31 -0.87 -13.87 15.52
C GLY A 31 -1.37 -15.32 15.51
N GLU A 32 -2.65 -15.55 15.84
CA GLU A 32 -3.32 -16.86 15.77
C GLU A 32 -3.96 -17.12 14.39
N GLY A 33 -3.89 -16.16 13.47
CA GLY A 33 -4.43 -16.23 12.11
C GLY A 33 -5.79 -15.55 11.96
N ALA A 34 -5.98 -14.83 10.84
CA ALA A 34 -7.21 -14.09 10.55
C ALA A 34 -8.49 -14.96 10.56
N PRO A 35 -8.51 -16.20 10.05
CA PRO A 35 -9.70 -17.07 10.14
C PRO A 35 -10.13 -17.41 11.57
N ALA A 36 -9.17 -17.67 12.47
CA ALA A 36 -9.45 -18.00 13.86
C ALA A 36 -10.07 -16.79 14.59
N VAL A 37 -9.50 -15.60 14.35
CA VAL A 37 -10.02 -14.34 14.89
C VAL A 37 -11.43 -14.03 14.36
N ALA A 38 -11.67 -14.20 13.06
CA ALA A 38 -13.00 -13.99 12.46
C ALA A 38 -14.08 -14.88 13.09
N ALA A 39 -13.74 -16.13 13.40
CA ALA A 39 -14.65 -17.06 14.08
C ALA A 39 -14.97 -16.65 15.53
N VAL A 40 -14.05 -16.00 16.23
CA VAL A 40 -14.32 -15.42 17.57
C VAL A 40 -15.22 -14.20 17.45
N LEU A 41 -14.94 -13.30 16.51
CA LEU A 41 -15.71 -12.07 16.30
C LEU A 41 -17.17 -12.33 15.89
N ARG A 42 -17.40 -13.30 15.00
CA ARG A 42 -18.77 -13.69 14.59
C ARG A 42 -19.60 -14.21 15.76
N ARG A 43 -18.98 -14.99 16.66
CA ARG A 43 -19.62 -15.45 17.91
C ARG A 43 -19.85 -14.29 18.87
N ALA A 44 -18.95 -13.31 18.91
CA ALA A 44 -19.05 -12.18 19.82
C ALA A 44 -20.21 -11.23 19.48
N VAL A 45 -20.56 -11.12 18.20
CA VAL A 45 -21.59 -10.21 17.69
C VAL A 45 -22.96 -10.90 17.56
N ALA A 46 -23.12 -12.15 18.02
CA ALA A 46 -24.41 -12.84 18.01
C ALA A 46 -25.30 -12.43 19.21
N PRO A 47 -26.56 -11.99 18.99
CA PRO A 47 -27.29 -11.96 17.71
C PRO A 47 -26.92 -10.78 16.81
N VAL A 48 -26.79 -11.05 15.51
CA VAL A 48 -26.45 -10.06 14.49
C VAL A 48 -27.56 -8.99 14.35
N PRO A 49 -27.22 -7.70 14.21
CA PRO A 49 -28.21 -6.65 13.96
C PRO A 49 -29.07 -6.95 12.73
N ARG A 50 -30.38 -6.67 12.79
CA ARG A 50 -31.30 -6.89 11.66
C ARG A 50 -31.35 -5.74 10.64
N ALA A 51 -30.75 -4.60 10.96
CA ALA A 51 -30.71 -3.40 10.13
C ALA A 51 -29.29 -3.15 9.61
N ALA A 52 -29.13 -2.18 8.70
CA ALA A 52 -27.84 -1.71 8.19
C ALA A 52 -26.87 -1.37 9.34
N TRP A 53 -25.69 -2.00 9.33
CA TRP A 53 -24.75 -1.95 10.44
C TRP A 53 -23.28 -1.95 9.99
N THR A 54 -22.42 -1.35 10.80
CA THR A 54 -20.97 -1.31 10.60
C THR A 54 -20.27 -2.00 11.75
N LEU A 55 -19.23 -2.77 11.43
CA LEU A 55 -18.39 -3.47 12.39
C LEU A 55 -17.05 -2.75 12.54
N ALA A 56 -16.73 -2.27 13.73
CA ALA A 56 -15.41 -1.75 14.07
C ALA A 56 -14.73 -2.69 15.08
N VAL A 57 -13.50 -3.13 14.78
CA VAL A 57 -12.79 -4.13 15.55
C VAL A 57 -11.41 -3.61 15.95
N GLY A 58 -11.13 -3.61 17.25
CA GLY A 58 -9.78 -3.47 17.79
C GLY A 58 -9.24 -4.87 18.07
N VAL A 59 -8.12 -5.26 17.46
CA VAL A 59 -7.51 -6.58 17.65
C VAL A 59 -5.99 -6.52 17.83
N PRO A 60 -5.42 -7.18 18.86
CA PRO A 60 -3.99 -7.27 19.09
C PRO A 60 -3.24 -7.75 17.86
N GLY A 61 -2.23 -6.99 17.47
CA GLY A 61 -1.36 -7.30 16.34
C GLY A 61 -1.77 -6.68 15.02
N ALA A 62 -2.91 -5.98 14.92
CA ALA A 62 -3.34 -5.35 13.67
C ALA A 62 -2.35 -4.29 13.16
N LEU A 63 -1.76 -3.50 14.08
CA LEU A 63 -0.71 -2.52 13.73
C LEU A 63 0.56 -3.17 13.18
N THR A 64 0.90 -4.37 13.64
CA THR A 64 2.17 -5.05 13.30
C THR A 64 2.02 -6.05 12.16
N LEU A 65 0.80 -6.47 11.84
CA LEU A 65 0.46 -7.46 10.82
C LEU A 65 -0.58 -6.89 9.84
N PRO A 66 -0.25 -5.85 9.05
CA PRO A 66 -1.22 -5.16 8.20
C PRO A 66 -1.86 -6.08 7.14
N ALA A 67 -1.10 -7.05 6.61
CA ALA A 67 -1.63 -8.05 5.68
C ALA A 67 -2.70 -8.95 6.35
N ALA A 68 -2.45 -9.40 7.59
CA ALA A 68 -3.40 -10.22 8.34
C ALA A 68 -4.63 -9.40 8.79
N ALA A 69 -4.45 -8.11 9.11
CA ALA A 69 -5.56 -7.20 9.37
C ALA A 69 -6.44 -6.99 8.13
N ALA A 70 -5.84 -6.88 6.94
CA ALA A 70 -6.56 -6.78 5.67
C ALA A 70 -7.29 -8.07 5.28
N GLU A 71 -6.67 -9.23 5.52
CA GLU A 71 -7.32 -10.52 5.39
C GLU A 71 -8.52 -10.64 6.33
N LEU A 72 -8.33 -10.32 7.62
CA LEU A 72 -9.40 -10.33 8.61
C LEU A 72 -10.56 -9.41 8.22
N ALA A 73 -10.28 -8.19 7.78
CA ALA A 73 -11.30 -7.25 7.34
C ALA A 73 -12.12 -7.83 6.17
N GLY A 74 -11.48 -8.53 5.23
CA GLY A 74 -12.15 -9.22 4.12
C GLY A 74 -13.00 -10.40 4.58
N LEU A 75 -12.50 -11.23 5.50
CA LEU A 75 -13.25 -12.34 6.06
C LEU A 75 -14.50 -11.87 6.80
N LEU A 76 -14.44 -10.71 7.46
CA LEU A 76 -15.54 -10.14 8.23
C LEU A 76 -16.63 -9.49 7.36
N THR A 77 -16.45 -9.36 6.04
CA THR A 77 -17.54 -8.88 5.18
C THR A 77 -18.56 -9.97 4.86
N THR A 78 -18.21 -11.25 5.06
CA THR A 78 -19.07 -12.41 4.76
C THR A 78 -19.11 -13.41 5.93
N GLY A 79 -19.92 -14.47 5.78
CA GLY A 79 -19.96 -15.59 6.74
C GLY A 79 -20.70 -15.31 8.05
N TRP A 80 -21.66 -14.38 8.04
CA TRP A 80 -22.53 -14.07 9.16
C TRP A 80 -23.83 -14.90 9.11
N ASP A 81 -24.29 -15.38 10.26
CA ASP A 81 -25.61 -16.02 10.42
C ASP A 81 -26.73 -14.94 10.48
N GLY A 82 -26.82 -14.12 9.42
CA GLY A 82 -27.64 -12.91 9.34
C GLY A 82 -27.14 -11.95 8.26
N PRO A 83 -27.66 -10.71 8.19
CA PRO A 83 -27.15 -9.72 7.25
C PRO A 83 -25.68 -9.37 7.58
N ALA A 84 -24.83 -9.40 6.57
CA ALA A 84 -23.43 -8.95 6.68
C ALA A 84 -23.36 -7.45 7.04
N PRO A 85 -22.26 -7.00 7.68
CA PRO A 85 -22.05 -5.59 7.92
C PRO A 85 -21.84 -4.83 6.59
N ASP A 86 -22.43 -3.65 6.47
CA ASP A 86 -22.26 -2.78 5.31
C ASP A 86 -20.81 -2.27 5.20
N SER A 87 -20.15 -2.11 6.35
CA SER A 87 -18.73 -1.79 6.42
C SER A 87 -18.02 -2.43 7.61
N VAL A 88 -16.75 -2.72 7.43
CA VAL A 88 -15.84 -3.28 8.42
C VAL A 88 -14.64 -2.35 8.57
N ALA A 89 -14.26 -2.04 9.79
CA ALA A 89 -13.02 -1.34 10.15
C ALA A 89 -12.24 -2.22 11.13
N VAL A 90 -10.99 -2.56 10.81
CA VAL A 90 -10.10 -3.35 11.66
C VAL A 90 -8.89 -2.48 12.02
N THR A 91 -8.61 -2.36 13.31
CA THR A 91 -7.43 -1.66 13.84
C THR A 91 -6.88 -2.39 15.06
N SER A 92 -5.81 -1.88 15.68
CA SER A 92 -5.31 -2.46 16.93
C SER A 92 -6.10 -1.92 18.12
N ASP A 93 -6.26 -2.76 19.13
CA ASP A 93 -6.74 -2.41 20.47
C ASP A 93 -6.10 -1.12 21.03
N VAL A 94 -4.78 -0.94 20.89
CA VAL A 94 -4.10 0.27 21.37
C VAL A 94 -4.46 1.54 20.58
N VAL A 95 -4.77 1.42 19.29
CA VAL A 95 -5.31 2.53 18.47
C VAL A 95 -6.69 2.92 18.96
N ALA A 96 -7.56 1.92 19.15
CA ALA A 96 -8.90 2.13 19.69
C ALA A 96 -8.85 2.86 21.04
N TRP A 97 -7.95 2.46 21.94
CA TRP A 97 -7.76 3.15 23.20
C TRP A 97 -7.25 4.58 23.04
N HIS A 98 -6.34 4.86 22.09
CA HIS A 98 -5.88 6.23 21.86
C HIS A 98 -7.01 7.15 21.40
N VAL A 99 -7.79 6.68 20.42
CA VAL A 99 -8.95 7.44 19.94
C VAL A 99 -9.98 7.62 21.05
N GLY A 100 -10.24 6.60 21.86
CA GLY A 100 -11.15 6.72 23.01
C GLY A 100 -10.65 7.71 24.07
N ALA A 101 -9.34 7.69 24.37
CA ALA A 101 -8.75 8.54 25.39
C ALA A 101 -8.64 10.01 24.96
N PHE A 102 -8.31 10.27 23.69
CA PHE A 102 -7.96 11.60 23.17
C PHE A 102 -8.92 12.12 22.08
N GLY A 103 -9.96 11.37 21.71
CA GLY A 103 -10.96 11.80 20.73
C GLY A 103 -10.50 11.74 19.26
N GLY A 104 -9.37 11.10 18.97
CA GLY A 104 -8.90 10.80 17.60
C GLY A 104 -8.06 11.89 16.92
N HIS A 105 -8.13 13.13 17.40
CA HIS A 105 -7.42 14.29 16.82
C HIS A 105 -6.40 14.90 17.77
N ASP A 106 -6.60 14.75 19.08
CA ASP A 106 -5.73 15.41 20.05
C ASP A 106 -4.43 14.61 20.27
N PRO A 107 -3.31 15.32 20.45
CA PRO A 107 -2.04 14.70 20.81
C PRO A 107 -2.09 14.13 22.24
N GLY A 108 -1.24 13.13 22.48
CA GLY A 108 -1.15 12.44 23.76
C GLY A 108 -0.69 11.01 23.60
N VAL A 109 -0.41 10.36 24.73
CA VAL A 109 0.08 8.97 24.77
C VAL A 109 -0.92 8.08 25.49
N VAL A 110 -1.26 6.95 24.90
CA VAL A 110 -1.85 5.83 25.64
C VAL A 110 -0.74 4.88 26.05
N LEU A 111 -0.68 4.55 27.34
CA LEU A 111 0.17 3.49 27.88
C LEU A 111 -0.75 2.36 28.36
N ALA A 112 -0.76 1.25 27.64
CA ALA A 112 -1.56 0.08 27.97
C ALA A 112 -0.71 -0.94 28.75
N VAL A 113 -1.13 -1.26 29.98
CA VAL A 113 -0.43 -2.20 30.87
C VAL A 113 -1.40 -3.25 31.40
N GLY A 114 -1.17 -4.50 30.97
CA GLY A 114 -1.92 -5.67 31.40
C GLY A 114 -1.01 -6.88 31.41
N THR A 115 -1.41 -7.96 30.73
CA THR A 115 -0.52 -9.12 30.52
C THR A 115 0.75 -8.71 29.78
N GLY A 116 0.63 -7.87 28.75
CA GLY A 116 1.75 -7.20 28.05
C GLY A 116 1.77 -5.69 28.34
N ALA A 117 2.71 -4.98 27.72
CA ALA A 117 2.82 -3.53 27.80
C ALA A 117 3.11 -2.94 26.42
N VAL A 118 2.43 -1.84 26.06
CA VAL A 118 2.63 -1.10 24.81
C VAL A 118 2.22 0.35 25.01
N ALA A 119 2.93 1.27 24.35
CA ALA A 119 2.50 2.66 24.25
C ALA A 119 2.28 3.09 22.80
N LEU A 120 1.28 3.94 22.60
CA LEU A 120 1.01 4.60 21.33
C LEU A 120 0.81 6.09 21.59
N GLY A 121 1.62 6.92 20.93
CA GLY A 121 1.56 8.37 21.01
C GLY A 121 1.18 8.99 19.68
N VAL A 122 0.50 10.14 19.77
CA VAL A 122 0.31 11.08 18.67
C VAL A 122 0.91 12.40 19.11
N ASP A 123 1.85 12.94 18.33
CA ASP A 123 2.43 14.26 18.60
C ASP A 123 1.55 15.40 18.06
N PRO A 124 1.82 16.67 18.41
CA PRO A 124 1.04 17.80 17.91
C PRO A 124 1.04 17.98 16.38
N ALA A 125 1.97 17.35 15.67
CA ALA A 125 2.00 17.33 14.21
C ALA A 125 1.17 16.18 13.61
N GLY A 126 0.50 15.37 14.45
CA GLY A 126 -0.29 14.21 14.04
C GLY A 126 0.53 12.95 13.78
N THR A 127 1.83 12.93 14.12
CA THR A 127 2.69 11.77 13.89
C THR A 127 2.39 10.68 14.91
N VAL A 128 2.01 9.50 14.41
CA VAL A 128 1.76 8.31 15.25
C VAL A 128 3.07 7.59 15.52
N ARG A 129 3.35 7.31 16.80
CA ARG A 129 4.53 6.53 17.23
C ARG A 129 4.12 5.45 18.21
N ARG A 130 4.62 4.24 17.98
CA ARG A 130 4.42 3.08 18.86
C ARG A 130 5.73 2.73 19.55
N ALA A 131 5.66 2.39 20.83
CA ALA A 131 6.77 1.84 21.59
C ALA A 131 6.36 0.55 22.29
N ASP A 132 7.29 -0.41 22.29
CA ASP A 132 7.14 -1.74 22.88
C ASP A 132 5.98 -2.58 22.28
N GLY A 133 5.48 -3.60 22.99
CA GLY A 133 4.46 -4.53 22.53
C GLY A 133 5.01 -5.67 21.67
N HIS A 134 6.26 -6.08 21.90
CA HIS A 134 6.93 -7.17 21.16
C HIS A 134 6.77 -8.54 21.83
N GLY A 135 6.02 -8.62 22.94
CA GLY A 135 5.81 -9.84 23.71
C GLY A 135 6.95 -10.10 24.70
N LEU A 136 6.64 -10.81 25.78
CA LEU A 136 7.52 -11.06 26.94
C LEU A 136 8.97 -11.48 26.62
N LEU A 137 9.23 -12.14 25.49
CA LEU A 137 10.59 -12.58 25.14
C LEU A 137 11.49 -11.44 24.62
N LEU A 138 10.89 -10.45 23.95
CA LEU A 138 11.61 -9.39 23.24
C LEU A 138 11.27 -7.98 23.76
N GLY A 139 10.19 -7.84 24.51
CA GLY A 139 9.68 -6.59 25.05
C GLY A 139 8.63 -6.83 26.13
N ASP A 140 7.59 -6.01 26.14
CA ASP A 140 6.58 -5.89 27.19
C ASP A 140 7.24 -5.63 28.57
N ALA A 141 8.28 -4.81 28.58
CA ALA A 141 9.04 -4.52 29.79
C ALA A 141 8.13 -3.76 30.78
N GLY A 142 8.15 -4.19 32.05
CA GLY A 142 7.24 -3.68 33.07
C GLY A 142 5.78 -4.12 32.97
N SER A 143 5.43 -5.00 32.01
CA SER A 143 4.11 -5.63 31.95
C SER A 143 3.84 -6.57 33.15
N GLY A 144 2.58 -7.00 33.30
CA GLY A 144 2.23 -8.00 34.29
C GLY A 144 2.94 -9.34 34.08
N ALA A 145 3.11 -9.78 32.84
CA ALA A 145 3.87 -11.00 32.58
C ALA A 145 5.35 -10.85 32.98
N ALA A 146 5.96 -9.70 32.74
CA ALA A 146 7.34 -9.41 33.15
C ALA A 146 7.48 -9.36 34.68
N ILE A 147 6.64 -8.58 35.36
CA ILE A 147 6.60 -8.47 36.83
C ILE A 147 6.39 -9.84 37.46
N GLY A 148 5.39 -10.59 37.01
CA GLY A 148 5.08 -11.91 37.56
C GLY A 148 6.18 -12.93 37.31
N GLN A 149 6.80 -12.93 36.12
CA GLN A 149 7.92 -13.80 35.81
C GLN A 149 9.13 -13.50 36.72
N GLN A 150 9.48 -12.22 36.90
CA GLN A 150 10.56 -11.82 37.79
C GLN A 150 10.25 -12.18 39.25
N GLY A 151 9.00 -11.98 39.70
CA GLY A 151 8.55 -12.37 41.04
C GLY A 151 8.65 -13.87 41.30
N LEU A 152 8.21 -14.70 40.36
CA LEU A 152 8.32 -16.16 40.47
C LEU A 152 9.79 -16.62 40.46
N ARG A 153 10.64 -16.03 39.61
CA ARG A 153 12.08 -16.30 39.60
C ARG A 153 12.73 -15.92 40.93
N ALA A 154 12.37 -14.78 41.49
CA ALA A 154 12.88 -14.34 42.78
C ALA A 154 12.44 -15.27 43.92
N ALA A 155 11.18 -15.68 43.93
CA ALA A 155 10.65 -16.65 44.88
C ALA A 155 11.37 -18.01 44.79
N LEU A 156 11.60 -18.54 43.58
CA LEU A 156 12.35 -19.78 43.36
C LEU A 156 13.78 -19.66 43.90
N ARG A 157 14.50 -18.57 43.56
CA ARG A 157 15.86 -18.35 44.08
C ARG A 157 15.91 -18.29 45.60
N ALA A 158 14.91 -17.69 46.25
CA ALA A 158 14.82 -17.66 47.70
C ALA A 158 14.56 -19.06 48.30
N LEU A 159 13.71 -19.87 47.66
CA LEU A 159 13.45 -21.26 48.06
C LEU A 159 14.69 -22.15 47.93
N ASP A 160 15.50 -21.91 46.89
CA ASP A 160 16.76 -22.63 46.64
C ASP A 160 17.92 -22.12 47.53
N GLY A 161 17.71 -21.07 48.33
CA GLY A 161 18.76 -20.41 49.12
C GLY A 161 19.78 -19.60 48.29
N ALA A 162 19.50 -19.39 47.00
CA ALA A 162 20.35 -18.69 46.03
C ALA A 162 19.95 -17.20 45.80
N GLY A 163 19.08 -16.67 46.66
CA GLY A 163 18.56 -15.30 46.60
C GLY A 163 18.11 -14.77 47.96
N PRO A 164 17.87 -13.46 48.07
CA PRO A 164 17.37 -12.84 49.30
C PRO A 164 16.00 -13.38 49.71
N ALA A 165 15.72 -13.40 51.00
CA ALA A 165 14.41 -13.79 51.53
C ALA A 165 13.30 -12.85 51.01
N THR A 166 12.14 -13.40 50.68
CA THR A 166 10.98 -12.66 50.17
C THR A 166 9.66 -13.32 50.55
N ALA A 167 8.64 -12.50 50.79
CA ALA A 167 7.26 -12.90 51.04
C ALA A 167 6.61 -13.63 49.84
N LEU A 168 7.20 -13.50 48.64
CA LEU A 168 6.69 -14.14 47.42
C LEU A 168 6.78 -15.67 47.43
N THR A 169 7.60 -16.26 48.30
CA THR A 169 7.80 -17.71 48.39
C THR A 169 6.53 -18.49 48.74
N GLY A 170 5.62 -17.91 49.54
CA GLY A 170 4.32 -18.51 49.86
C GLY A 170 3.39 -18.55 48.65
N PRO A 171 2.98 -17.38 48.12
CA PRO A 171 2.13 -17.29 46.94
C PRO A 171 2.66 -18.01 45.70
N ALA A 172 3.98 -18.06 45.51
CA ALA A 172 4.59 -18.72 44.35
C ALA A 172 4.35 -20.24 44.32
N ARG A 173 4.24 -20.90 45.49
CA ARG A 173 4.04 -22.36 45.56
C ARG A 173 2.75 -22.80 44.87
N GLU A 174 1.69 -22.01 44.96
CA GLU A 174 0.40 -22.30 44.33
C GLU A 174 0.47 -22.20 42.80
N VAL A 175 1.19 -21.21 42.28
CA VAL A 175 1.35 -21.00 40.83
C VAL A 175 2.28 -22.06 40.21
N LEU A 176 3.33 -22.47 40.94
CA LEU A 176 4.34 -23.43 40.49
C LEU A 176 3.86 -24.89 40.53
N ALA A 177 2.80 -25.20 41.29
CA ALA A 177 2.32 -26.57 41.49
C ALA A 177 1.60 -27.21 40.28
N GLY A 178 1.47 -26.53 39.12
CA GLY A 178 0.88 -27.20 37.95
C GLY A 178 0.55 -26.37 36.70
N ARG A 179 1.26 -25.29 36.37
CA ARG A 179 0.91 -24.45 35.19
C ARG A 179 2.00 -24.37 34.13
N PRO A 180 1.63 -24.34 32.83
CA PRO A 180 2.56 -24.04 31.75
C PRO A 180 3.06 -22.59 31.83
N ALA A 181 4.34 -22.37 31.48
CA ALA A 181 5.01 -21.08 31.46
C ALA A 181 4.51 -20.19 30.29
N SER A 182 3.32 -19.62 30.43
CA SER A 182 2.77 -18.65 29.47
C SER A 182 2.78 -17.22 30.02
N PRO A 183 2.81 -16.19 29.16
CA PRO A 183 2.69 -14.80 29.61
C PRO A 183 1.44 -14.54 30.45
N ALA A 184 0.31 -15.14 30.09
CA ALA A 184 -0.93 -15.04 30.86
C ALA A 184 -0.79 -15.66 32.27
N ALA A 185 -0.13 -16.82 32.39
CA ALA A 185 0.13 -17.44 33.68
C ALA A 185 1.03 -16.57 34.56
N PHE A 186 2.10 -15.99 34.00
CA PHE A 186 2.96 -15.07 34.73
C PHE A 186 2.20 -13.81 35.18
N ALA A 187 1.38 -13.23 34.30
CA ALA A 187 0.63 -12.01 34.62
C ALA A 187 -0.33 -12.20 35.81
N THR A 188 -0.88 -13.41 36.03
CA THR A 188 -1.71 -13.68 37.22
C THR A 188 -0.95 -13.55 38.55
N PHE A 189 0.38 -13.61 38.52
CA PHE A 189 1.21 -13.45 39.72
C PHE A 189 1.61 -11.99 39.99
N ALA A 190 1.49 -11.09 39.01
CA ALA A 190 1.88 -9.69 39.17
C ALA A 190 1.20 -8.97 40.35
N PRO A 191 -0.11 -9.16 40.63
CA PRO A 191 -0.75 -8.53 41.79
C PRO A 191 -0.12 -8.94 43.13
N ALA A 192 0.33 -10.19 43.27
CA ALA A 192 1.01 -10.65 44.49
C ALA A 192 2.38 -9.97 44.66
N VAL A 193 3.09 -9.73 43.55
CA VAL A 193 4.36 -8.99 43.57
C VAL A 193 4.12 -7.54 43.98
N ILE A 194 3.13 -6.87 43.39
CA ILE A 194 2.80 -5.48 43.72
C ILE A 194 2.37 -5.36 45.19
N ALA A 195 1.49 -6.26 45.67
CA ALA A 195 1.05 -6.27 47.06
C ALA A 195 2.20 -6.50 48.05
N ALA A 196 3.16 -7.39 47.72
CA ALA A 196 4.35 -7.59 48.54
C ALA A 196 5.25 -6.34 48.57
N ALA A 197 5.40 -5.65 47.43
CA ALA A 197 6.13 -4.39 47.36
C ALA A 197 5.46 -3.31 48.21
N ASP A 198 4.13 -3.20 48.19
CA ASP A 198 3.36 -2.28 49.02
C ASP A 198 3.48 -2.60 50.52
N ALA A 199 3.64 -3.89 50.86
CA ALA A 199 3.90 -4.35 52.22
C ALA A 199 5.37 -4.18 52.67
N GLY A 200 6.24 -3.61 51.83
CA GLY A 200 7.64 -3.32 52.16
C GLY A 200 8.63 -4.46 51.88
N ASP A 201 8.26 -5.48 51.10
CA ASP A 201 9.20 -6.50 50.64
C ASP A 201 10.23 -5.88 49.67
N ALA A 202 11.51 -5.89 50.06
CA ALA A 202 12.58 -5.24 49.29
C ALA A 202 12.86 -5.89 47.92
N VAL A 203 12.55 -7.18 47.76
CA VAL A 203 12.75 -7.89 46.49
C VAL A 203 11.65 -7.52 45.50
N ALA A 204 10.40 -7.58 45.97
CA ALA A 204 9.23 -7.16 45.20
C ALA A 204 9.28 -5.65 44.88
N GLY A 205 9.75 -4.83 45.83
CA GLY A 205 9.97 -3.39 45.65
C GLY A 205 10.84 -3.09 44.44
N ARG A 206 12.03 -3.71 44.36
CA ARG A 206 12.94 -3.54 43.22
C ARG A 206 12.32 -3.95 41.88
N ILE A 207 11.62 -5.09 41.86
CA ILE A 207 10.94 -5.58 40.64
C ILE A 207 9.91 -4.55 40.14
N VAL A 208 9.12 -3.98 41.05
CA VAL A 208 8.10 -2.98 40.69
C VAL A 208 8.74 -1.65 40.30
N GLU A 209 9.82 -1.23 40.96
CA GLU A 209 10.57 -0.01 40.61
C GLU A 209 11.18 -0.10 39.21
N GLU A 210 11.83 -1.23 38.88
CA GLU A 210 12.34 -1.50 37.54
C GLU A 210 11.21 -1.49 36.50
N ALA A 211 10.09 -2.16 36.80
CA ALA A 211 8.93 -2.16 35.91
C ALA A 211 8.37 -0.75 35.66
N VAL A 212 8.28 0.10 36.69
CA VAL A 212 7.83 1.49 36.55
C VAL A 212 8.81 2.30 35.69
N ALA A 213 10.12 2.12 35.86
CA ALA A 213 11.12 2.79 35.05
C ALA A 213 11.01 2.43 33.57
N GLU A 214 10.83 1.15 33.25
CA GLU A 214 10.62 0.67 31.87
C GLU A 214 9.34 1.24 31.25
N LEU A 215 8.24 1.26 32.00
CA LEU A 215 6.97 1.84 31.52
C LEU A 215 7.07 3.34 31.25
N VAL A 216 7.84 4.08 32.07
CA VAL A 216 8.13 5.51 31.82
C VAL A 216 8.97 5.68 30.55
N ALA A 217 9.98 4.84 30.34
CA ALA A 217 10.80 4.87 29.13
C ALA A 217 9.95 4.58 27.88
N THR A 218 9.08 3.58 27.95
CA THR A 218 8.13 3.22 26.88
C THR A 218 7.19 4.38 26.54
N ALA A 219 6.65 5.08 27.54
CA ALA A 219 5.80 6.26 27.31
C ALA A 219 6.56 7.42 26.64
N ARG A 220 7.82 7.67 27.02
CA ARG A 220 8.69 8.69 26.39
C ARG A 220 8.99 8.34 24.93
N ALA A 221 9.34 7.08 24.67
CA ALA A 221 9.61 6.59 23.32
C ALA A 221 8.38 6.75 22.41
N ALA A 222 7.18 6.49 22.92
CA ALA A 222 5.94 6.69 22.16
C ALA A 222 5.62 8.18 21.88
N HIS A 223 6.11 9.11 22.69
CA HIS A 223 5.99 10.54 22.42
C HIS A 223 6.97 11.01 21.32
N GLY A 224 8.17 10.43 21.27
CA GLY A 224 9.18 10.72 20.25
C GLY A 224 10.37 11.57 20.72
N GLY A 225 10.69 11.56 22.02
CA GLY A 225 11.85 12.26 22.55
C GLY A 225 12.21 11.83 23.97
N ASP A 226 13.22 12.49 24.54
CA ASP A 226 13.69 12.25 25.92
C ASP A 226 12.81 12.90 27.00
N VAL A 227 11.79 13.65 26.59
CA VAL A 227 10.89 14.40 27.47
C VAL A 227 9.59 13.63 27.66
N LEU A 228 9.01 13.76 28.85
CA LEU A 228 7.69 13.21 29.15
C LEU A 228 6.60 13.95 28.34
N PRO A 229 5.57 13.25 27.86
CA PRO A 229 4.54 13.84 27.00
C PRO A 229 3.75 14.93 27.75
N PRO A 230 3.93 16.22 27.44
CA PRO A 230 3.24 17.31 28.15
C PRO A 230 1.72 17.30 27.92
N GLU A 231 1.25 16.68 26.84
CA GLU A 231 -0.16 16.50 26.51
C GLU A 231 -0.82 15.44 27.42
N GLY A 232 -0.01 14.63 28.08
CA GLY A 232 -0.40 13.65 29.09
C GLY A 232 -0.45 12.21 28.62
N VAL A 233 -0.50 11.31 29.60
CA VAL A 233 -0.57 9.87 29.39
C VAL A 233 -1.89 9.32 29.92
N ALA A 234 -2.69 8.72 29.05
CA ALA A 234 -3.81 7.89 29.45
C ALA A 234 -3.30 6.47 29.77
N LEU A 235 -3.30 6.13 31.06
CA LEU A 235 -2.90 4.80 31.53
C LEU A 235 -4.12 3.86 31.48
N VAL A 236 -4.01 2.76 30.75
CA VAL A 236 -5.11 1.80 30.53
C VAL A 236 -4.65 0.36 30.77
N GLY A 237 -5.60 -0.57 30.90
CA GLY A 237 -5.32 -2.00 31.09
C GLY A 237 -5.46 -2.48 32.54
N GLY A 238 -5.39 -3.79 32.74
CA GLY A 238 -5.74 -4.44 34.01
C GLY A 238 -4.81 -4.10 35.18
N LEU A 239 -3.57 -3.67 34.93
CA LEU A 239 -2.63 -3.25 35.98
C LEU A 239 -2.59 -1.73 36.18
N ALA A 240 -3.29 -0.96 35.35
CA ALA A 240 -3.32 0.49 35.45
C ALA A 240 -3.65 1.00 36.88
N PRO A 241 -4.69 0.50 37.58
CA PRO A 241 -5.02 0.98 38.91
C PRO A 241 -3.91 0.72 39.94
N SER A 242 -3.17 -0.38 39.78
CA SER A 242 -2.15 -0.80 40.75
C SER A 242 -0.81 -0.07 40.56
N LEU A 243 -0.58 0.51 39.37
CA LEU A 243 0.67 1.18 39.03
C LEU A 243 0.54 2.70 38.92
N ALA A 244 -0.68 3.24 38.87
CA ALA A 244 -0.94 4.66 38.63
C ALA A 244 -0.18 5.59 39.58
N ASP A 245 -0.24 5.36 40.89
CA ASP A 245 0.40 6.24 41.88
C ASP A 245 1.92 6.18 41.81
N ARG A 246 2.48 4.99 41.51
CA ARG A 246 3.92 4.81 41.32
C ARG A 246 4.41 5.49 40.05
N LEU A 247 3.64 5.42 38.95
CA LEU A 247 3.93 6.11 37.70
C LEU A 247 3.84 7.63 37.85
N ARG A 248 2.87 8.14 38.61
CA ARG A 248 2.80 9.58 38.97
C ARG A 248 3.99 10.00 39.82
N ALA A 249 4.37 9.21 40.81
CA ALA A 249 5.54 9.48 41.65
C ALA A 249 6.86 9.46 40.83
N ALA A 250 6.92 8.65 39.77
CA ALA A 250 8.01 8.64 38.79
C ALA A 250 7.95 9.80 37.77
N GLY A 251 6.99 10.72 37.92
CA GLY A 251 6.86 11.94 37.13
C GLY A 251 5.99 11.83 35.88
N LEU A 252 5.37 10.67 35.60
CA LEU A 252 4.55 10.50 34.40
C LEU A 252 3.26 11.35 34.51
N PRO A 253 2.95 12.24 33.55
CA PRO A 253 1.80 13.13 33.62
C PRO A 253 0.51 12.38 33.26
N LEU A 254 0.02 11.55 34.19
CA LEU A 254 -1.19 10.76 33.98
C LEU A 254 -2.43 11.66 33.87
N ARG A 255 -3.29 11.36 32.89
CA ARG A 255 -4.59 12.00 32.70
C ARG A 255 -5.67 10.92 32.57
N ASP A 256 -6.87 11.25 33.03
CA ASP A 256 -8.01 10.34 32.88
C ASP A 256 -8.45 10.31 31.40
N PRO A 257 -8.68 9.13 30.82
CA PRO A 257 -9.12 9.01 29.44
C PRO A 257 -10.56 9.53 29.27
N ARG A 258 -10.86 10.19 28.15
CA ARG A 258 -12.22 10.70 27.84
C ARG A 258 -13.26 9.60 27.66
N GLY A 259 -12.83 8.46 27.13
CA GLY A 259 -13.62 7.27 26.88
C GLY A 259 -12.72 6.05 26.80
N ASP A 260 -13.28 4.91 26.39
CA ASP A 260 -12.54 3.66 26.25
C ASP A 260 -12.37 3.18 24.80
N ALA A 261 -11.78 2.00 24.63
CA ALA A 261 -11.58 1.41 23.31
C ALA A 261 -12.87 1.23 22.50
N LEU A 262 -14.02 0.97 23.13
CA LEU A 262 -15.29 0.83 22.41
C LEU A 262 -15.79 2.19 21.92
N ASP A 263 -15.60 3.23 22.72
CA ASP A 263 -15.90 4.61 22.31
C ASP A 263 -14.96 5.02 21.15
N GLY A 264 -13.68 4.68 21.24
CA GLY A 264 -12.71 4.92 20.17
C GLY A 264 -13.04 4.18 18.87
N LEU A 265 -13.44 2.91 18.94
CA LEU A 265 -13.91 2.15 17.78
C LEU A 265 -15.18 2.72 17.16
N THR A 266 -16.08 3.22 18.00
CA THR A 266 -17.30 3.90 17.54
C THR A 266 -16.95 5.20 16.82
N THR A 267 -16.02 5.99 17.35
CA THR A 267 -15.47 7.17 16.66
C THR A 267 -14.82 6.78 15.34
N LEU A 268 -13.95 5.77 15.32
CA LEU A 268 -13.29 5.31 14.09
C LEU A 268 -14.28 4.75 13.05
N ALA A 269 -15.42 4.20 13.47
CA ALA A 269 -16.46 3.78 12.54
C ALA A 269 -17.07 4.97 11.79
N ALA A 270 -17.15 6.14 12.43
CA ALA A 270 -17.81 7.34 11.89
C ALA A 270 -16.83 8.35 11.27
N ASP A 271 -15.61 8.45 11.80
CA ASP A 271 -14.62 9.48 11.48
C ASP A 271 -13.37 8.86 10.84
N THR A 272 -13.06 9.30 9.62
CA THR A 272 -11.86 8.91 8.86
C THR A 272 -10.78 9.98 8.85
N GLY A 273 -10.99 11.11 9.54
CA GLY A 273 -10.03 12.21 9.66
C GLY A 273 -9.09 12.08 10.85
N THR A 274 -9.21 11.02 11.64
CA THR A 274 -8.36 10.82 12.82
C THR A 274 -6.88 10.65 12.44
N ALA A 275 -5.97 10.99 13.36
CA ALA A 275 -4.53 10.76 13.17
C ALA A 275 -4.18 9.27 12.92
N HIS A 276 -5.11 8.36 13.21
CA HIS A 276 -4.93 6.92 13.10
C HIS A 276 -5.51 6.30 11.83
N GLU A 277 -6.03 7.07 10.87
CA GLU A 277 -6.68 6.48 9.69
C GLU A 277 -5.76 5.52 8.91
N ALA A 278 -4.46 5.84 8.81
CA ALA A 278 -3.45 4.95 8.22
C ALA A 278 -3.27 3.61 8.97
N SER A 279 -3.74 3.54 10.21
CA SER A 279 -3.72 2.35 11.08
C SER A 279 -5.07 1.61 11.12
N VAL A 280 -6.05 2.01 10.29
CA VAL A 280 -7.36 1.35 10.16
C VAL A 280 -7.49 0.70 8.80
N THR A 281 -7.68 -0.61 8.79
CA THR A 281 -8.01 -1.34 7.56
C THR A 281 -9.51 -1.40 7.35
N ARG A 282 -10.01 -0.80 6.28
CA ARG A 282 -11.45 -0.72 5.99
C ARG A 282 -11.85 -1.60 4.81
N ARG A 283 -13.03 -2.22 4.90
CA ARG A 283 -13.72 -2.92 3.81
C ARG A 283 -15.19 -2.53 3.80
N ARG A 284 -15.80 -2.37 2.62
CA ARG A 284 -17.24 -2.15 2.44
C ARG A 284 -17.74 -3.17 1.44
N ASP A 285 -18.78 -3.92 1.80
CA ASP A 285 -19.36 -4.96 0.93
C ASP A 285 -20.67 -4.51 0.26
N ARG A 286 -21.18 -3.33 0.62
CA ARG A 286 -22.31 -2.73 -0.08
C ARG A 286 -21.82 -1.61 -0.98
N ALA A 287 -21.97 -1.83 -2.30
CA ALA A 287 -21.99 -0.74 -3.27
C ALA A 287 -22.94 0.34 -2.72
N PRO A 288 -22.48 1.59 -2.55
CA PRO A 288 -23.38 2.67 -2.18
C PRO A 288 -24.45 2.75 -3.26
N ALA A 289 -25.70 2.92 -2.83
CA ALA A 289 -26.72 3.44 -3.74
C ALA A 289 -26.16 4.71 -4.40
N THR A 290 -26.13 4.66 -5.73
CA THR A 290 -25.70 5.67 -6.70
C THR A 290 -25.78 7.12 -6.20
N GLY A 291 -24.62 7.78 -6.15
CA GLY A 291 -24.44 9.23 -6.05
C GLY A 291 -22.99 9.59 -6.46
N PRO A 292 -22.74 10.37 -7.53
CA PRO A 292 -21.41 10.47 -8.16
C PRO A 292 -20.38 11.32 -7.41
N ALA A 293 -20.77 12.06 -6.36
CA ALA A 293 -19.96 13.17 -5.87
C ALA A 293 -19.22 12.95 -4.53
N ALA A 294 -19.51 11.90 -3.76
CA ALA A 294 -19.09 11.82 -2.35
C ALA A 294 -17.88 10.89 -2.05
N ASP A 295 -17.39 10.13 -3.04
CA ASP A 295 -16.25 9.19 -2.89
C ASP A 295 -14.94 9.73 -3.48
N THR A 296 -14.99 10.81 -4.27
CA THR A 296 -13.80 11.49 -4.83
C THR A 296 -12.95 12.08 -3.71
N ASP A 297 -13.56 12.77 -2.76
CA ASP A 297 -12.91 13.58 -1.71
C ASP A 297 -11.94 12.82 -0.78
N ARG A 298 -11.88 11.48 -0.86
CA ARG A 298 -11.05 10.62 -0.02
C ARG A 298 -9.88 9.97 -0.74
N LEU A 299 -9.75 10.15 -2.05
CA LEU A 299 -8.58 9.69 -2.78
C LEU A 299 -7.37 10.56 -2.44
N PRO A 300 -6.16 9.99 -2.32
CA PRO A 300 -4.94 10.79 -2.29
C PRO A 300 -4.84 11.78 -3.45
N THR A 301 -5.40 11.43 -4.63
CA THR A 301 -5.43 12.30 -5.81
C THR A 301 -6.33 13.54 -5.67
N GLU A 302 -7.35 13.47 -4.83
CA GLU A 302 -8.30 14.57 -4.57
C GLU A 302 -7.97 15.36 -3.30
N GLY A 303 -6.97 14.90 -2.52
CA GLY A 303 -6.53 15.57 -1.31
C GLY A 303 -5.83 16.90 -1.55
N VAL A 304 -5.90 17.80 -0.56
CA VAL A 304 -5.13 19.04 -0.53
C VAL A 304 -3.71 18.75 -0.03
N ARG A 305 -2.71 19.23 -0.77
CA ARG A 305 -1.31 19.11 -0.37
C ARG A 305 -1.00 20.10 0.76
N PRO A 306 -0.38 19.67 1.88
CA PRO A 306 0.07 20.59 2.91
C PRO A 306 1.02 21.65 2.35
N GLY A 307 0.80 22.92 2.70
CA GLY A 307 1.59 24.05 2.20
C GLY A 307 1.13 24.61 0.85
N SER A 308 0.00 24.13 0.30
CA SER A 308 -0.62 24.70 -0.91
C SER A 308 -1.90 25.51 -0.62
N GLU A 309 -2.17 25.86 0.64
CA GLU A 309 -3.40 26.52 1.07
C GLU A 309 -3.54 27.94 0.49
N GLU A 310 -2.42 28.65 0.33
CA GLU A 310 -2.34 30.03 -0.17
C GLU A 310 -1.73 30.08 -1.58
N LEU A 311 -1.87 28.99 -2.37
CA LEU A 311 -1.24 28.84 -3.69
C LEU A 311 -1.59 30.02 -4.63
N ASP A 312 -2.82 30.54 -4.54
CA ASP A 312 -3.33 31.67 -5.32
C ASP A 312 -2.79 33.04 -4.87
N ALA A 313 -2.23 33.13 -3.66
CA ALA A 313 -1.68 34.35 -3.08
C ALA A 313 -0.17 34.52 -3.32
N LEU A 314 0.52 33.50 -3.83
CA LEU A 314 1.97 33.52 -4.03
C LEU A 314 2.40 34.50 -5.13
N PRO A 315 3.56 35.17 -4.96
CA PRO A 315 4.24 35.82 -6.08
C PRO A 315 4.44 34.82 -7.21
N THR A 316 4.24 35.25 -8.46
CA THR A 316 4.32 34.36 -9.63
C THR A 316 5.60 33.52 -9.70
N PRO A 317 6.81 34.02 -9.37
CA PRO A 317 8.01 33.19 -9.32
C PRO A 317 7.91 32.01 -8.35
N ASP A 318 7.33 32.23 -7.16
CA ASP A 318 7.17 31.22 -6.12
C ASP A 318 6.08 30.21 -6.48
N LEU A 319 4.96 30.69 -7.05
CA LEU A 319 3.91 29.84 -7.61
C LEU A 319 4.47 28.88 -8.67
N VAL A 320 5.26 29.41 -9.62
CA VAL A 320 5.90 28.59 -10.66
C VAL A 320 6.86 27.57 -10.04
N ALA A 321 7.68 27.99 -9.07
CA ALA A 321 8.59 27.09 -8.38
C ALA A 321 7.86 25.94 -7.67
N GLN A 322 6.75 26.25 -6.98
CA GLN A 322 5.95 25.24 -6.28
C GLN A 322 5.21 24.30 -7.24
N LEU A 323 4.73 24.80 -8.39
CA LEU A 323 4.12 23.95 -9.44
C LEU A 323 5.13 22.97 -10.07
N VAL A 324 6.39 23.38 -10.21
CA VAL A 324 7.47 22.50 -10.69
C VAL A 324 7.83 21.47 -9.62
N ASP A 325 8.04 21.91 -8.38
CA ASP A 325 8.38 21.05 -7.24
C ASP A 325 7.29 20.01 -6.96
N GLY A 326 6.01 20.39 -7.09
CA GLY A 326 4.87 19.48 -6.91
C GLY A 326 4.89 18.23 -7.81
N GLN A 327 5.63 18.27 -8.93
CA GLN A 327 5.77 17.15 -9.86
C GLN A 327 7.02 16.30 -9.59
N ALA A 328 7.91 16.70 -8.68
CA ALA A 328 9.18 16.03 -8.40
C ALA A 328 9.02 14.60 -7.86
N ALA A 329 7.86 14.27 -7.27
CA ALA A 329 7.55 12.92 -6.80
C ALA A 329 7.32 11.91 -7.95
N ALA A 330 7.00 12.37 -9.16
CA ALA A 330 6.60 11.52 -10.28
C ALA A 330 7.67 10.49 -10.68
N PRO A 331 8.96 10.84 -10.88
CA PRO A 331 10.01 9.85 -11.17
C PRO A 331 10.21 8.84 -10.02
N GLY A 332 10.09 9.28 -8.77
CA GLY A 332 10.22 8.41 -7.59
C GLY A 332 9.11 7.35 -7.52
N ALA A 333 7.87 7.75 -7.81
CA ALA A 333 6.73 6.82 -7.87
C ALA A 333 6.93 5.75 -8.96
N VAL A 334 7.50 6.12 -10.11
CA VAL A 334 7.81 5.17 -11.19
C VAL A 334 8.97 4.24 -10.80
N ALA A 335 10.01 4.77 -10.16
CA ALA A 335 11.15 3.99 -9.71
C ALA A 335 10.75 2.89 -8.71
N ALA A 336 9.74 3.16 -7.87
CA ALA A 336 9.17 2.20 -6.93
C ALA A 336 8.43 1.03 -7.62
N MET A 337 8.00 1.19 -8.88
CA MET A 337 7.25 0.19 -9.64
C MET A 337 8.04 -0.44 -10.80
N THR A 338 9.36 -0.47 -10.69
CA THR A 338 10.26 -1.03 -11.72
C THR A 338 10.01 -2.52 -12.00
N ASP A 339 9.75 -3.34 -10.97
CA ASP A 339 9.47 -4.77 -11.13
C ASP A 339 8.15 -5.04 -11.89
N PRO A 340 7.00 -4.45 -11.50
CA PRO A 340 5.77 -4.52 -12.30
C PRO A 340 5.93 -4.00 -13.74
N LEU A 341 6.63 -2.87 -13.93
CA LEU A 341 6.89 -2.32 -15.26
C LEU A 341 7.75 -3.27 -16.11
N ALA A 342 8.79 -3.87 -15.53
CA ALA A 342 9.61 -4.87 -16.22
C ALA A 342 8.76 -6.08 -16.63
N ARG A 343 7.89 -6.56 -15.75
CA ARG A 343 6.98 -7.67 -16.06
C ARG A 343 6.03 -7.32 -17.20
N ALA A 344 5.40 -6.14 -17.16
CA ALA A 344 4.53 -5.66 -18.22
C ALA A 344 5.28 -5.50 -19.56
N ALA A 345 6.51 -4.98 -19.52
CA ALA A 345 7.36 -4.81 -20.71
C ALA A 345 7.76 -6.13 -21.35
N GLU A 346 8.05 -7.17 -20.55
CA GLU A 346 8.34 -8.51 -21.09
C GLU A 346 7.11 -9.14 -21.75
N LEU A 347 5.92 -9.01 -21.13
CA LEU A 347 4.66 -9.50 -21.71
C LEU A 347 4.35 -8.78 -23.03
N LEU A 348 4.46 -7.45 -23.05
CA LEU A 348 4.22 -6.63 -24.22
C LEU A 348 5.26 -6.88 -25.32
N GLY A 349 6.55 -6.96 -24.98
CA GLY A 349 7.61 -7.28 -25.94
C GLY A 349 7.41 -8.67 -26.56
N ALA A 350 6.97 -9.65 -25.77
CA ALA A 350 6.63 -10.98 -26.28
C ALA A 350 5.41 -10.96 -27.21
N ALA A 351 4.36 -10.20 -26.88
CA ALA A 351 3.21 -9.99 -27.76
C ALA A 351 3.64 -9.35 -29.08
N PHE A 352 4.51 -8.33 -29.04
CA PHE A 352 5.00 -7.69 -30.24
C PHE A 352 5.78 -8.65 -31.16
N ARG A 353 6.60 -9.55 -30.62
CA ARG A 353 7.31 -10.56 -31.43
C ARG A 353 6.37 -11.56 -32.10
N ARG A 354 5.20 -11.84 -31.51
CA ARG A 354 4.18 -12.74 -32.09
C ARG A 354 3.21 -12.05 -33.05
N GLY A 355 3.33 -10.74 -33.26
CA GLY A 355 2.42 -9.97 -34.10
C GLY A 355 1.24 -9.33 -33.35
N GLY A 356 1.12 -9.55 -32.04
CA GLY A 356 0.07 -8.96 -31.20
C GLY A 356 0.13 -7.44 -31.09
N ARG A 357 -0.91 -6.84 -30.50
CA ARG A 357 -1.09 -5.37 -30.42
C ARG A 357 -1.01 -4.88 -28.98
N LEU A 358 -0.61 -3.61 -28.85
CA LEU A 358 -0.82 -2.80 -27.66
C LEU A 358 -2.17 -2.09 -27.81
N VAL A 359 -3.04 -2.22 -26.81
CA VAL A 359 -4.31 -1.51 -26.76
C VAL A 359 -4.38 -0.71 -25.47
N TYR A 360 -4.26 0.61 -25.57
CA TYR A 360 -4.51 1.49 -24.45
C TYR A 360 -6.01 1.72 -24.25
N THR A 361 -6.42 1.88 -23.00
CA THR A 361 -7.75 2.38 -22.63
C THR A 361 -7.63 3.42 -21.51
N GLY A 362 -8.33 4.54 -21.64
CA GLY A 362 -8.27 5.62 -20.65
C GLY A 362 -9.27 6.74 -20.94
N ALA A 363 -9.43 7.64 -19.98
CA ALA A 363 -10.24 8.84 -20.12
C ALA A 363 -9.41 10.11 -19.86
N GLY A 364 -9.90 11.26 -20.34
CA GLY A 364 -9.31 12.57 -20.08
C GLY A 364 -7.80 12.63 -20.33
N THR A 365 -7.05 13.13 -19.35
CA THR A 365 -5.58 13.26 -19.47
C THR A 365 -4.89 11.89 -19.59
N SER A 366 -5.32 10.89 -18.82
CA SER A 366 -4.73 9.55 -18.85
C SER A 366 -4.87 8.91 -20.23
N GLY A 367 -6.06 8.98 -20.84
CA GLY A 367 -6.30 8.49 -22.20
C GLY A 367 -5.50 9.27 -23.26
N ARG A 368 -5.39 10.60 -23.13
CA ARG A 368 -4.59 11.43 -24.05
C ARG A 368 -3.09 11.13 -23.99
N LEU A 369 -2.55 10.91 -22.80
CA LEU A 369 -1.15 10.49 -22.64
C LEU A 369 -0.89 9.12 -23.27
N ALA A 370 -1.83 8.19 -23.12
CA ALA A 370 -1.77 6.88 -23.74
C ALA A 370 -1.85 6.94 -25.28
N MET A 371 -2.73 7.80 -25.80
CA MET A 371 -2.81 8.11 -27.23
C MET A 371 -1.50 8.74 -27.75
N GLN A 372 -0.89 9.65 -26.99
CA GLN A 372 0.39 10.23 -27.35
C GLN A 372 1.48 9.17 -27.46
N ASP A 373 1.62 8.30 -26.46
CA ASP A 373 2.63 7.23 -26.47
C ASP A 373 2.43 6.29 -27.69
N ALA A 374 1.20 5.84 -27.92
CA ALA A 374 0.86 5.00 -29.08
C ALA A 374 1.20 5.68 -30.42
N ALA A 375 0.93 6.97 -30.57
CA ALA A 375 1.23 7.73 -31.78
C ALA A 375 2.75 7.88 -32.04
N GLU A 376 3.56 7.80 -30.99
CA GLU A 376 5.01 7.92 -31.07
C GLU A 376 5.70 6.58 -31.42
N LEU A 377 5.04 5.42 -31.26
CA LEU A 377 5.64 4.12 -31.58
C LEU A 377 5.94 3.90 -33.08
N PRO A 378 5.04 4.24 -34.03
CA PRO A 378 5.33 4.08 -35.46
C PRO A 378 6.53 4.90 -35.97
N PRO A 379 6.64 6.22 -35.70
CA PRO A 379 7.80 6.98 -36.18
C PRO A 379 9.10 6.64 -35.44
N THR A 380 9.03 6.16 -34.19
CA THR A 380 10.21 5.87 -33.36
C THR A 380 10.79 4.49 -33.63
N PHE A 381 9.94 3.47 -33.66
CA PHE A 381 10.34 2.07 -33.72
C PHE A 381 9.86 1.34 -34.98
N GLY A 382 9.17 2.05 -35.88
CA GLY A 382 8.66 1.49 -37.13
C GLY A 382 7.50 0.52 -36.97
N LEU A 383 6.90 0.48 -35.77
CA LEU A 383 5.73 -0.33 -35.48
C LEU A 383 4.59 0.03 -36.43
N ASP A 384 3.84 -0.98 -36.87
CA ASP A 384 2.64 -0.72 -37.67
C ASP A 384 1.59 0.03 -36.82
N PRO A 385 1.01 1.15 -37.31
CA PRO A 385 0.01 1.91 -36.55
C PRO A 385 -1.18 1.07 -36.09
N SER A 386 -1.57 0.02 -36.81
CA SER A 386 -2.66 -0.89 -36.40
C SER A 386 -2.34 -1.71 -35.15
N ARG A 387 -1.08 -1.70 -34.70
CA ARG A 387 -0.59 -2.47 -33.54
C ARG A 387 -0.41 -1.64 -32.27
N ALA A 388 -0.69 -0.33 -32.34
CA ALA A 388 -0.69 0.58 -31.20
C ALA A 388 -2.01 1.36 -31.21
N ILE A 389 -3.01 0.79 -30.54
CA ILE A 389 -4.39 1.30 -30.52
C ILE A 389 -4.60 2.07 -29.22
N ALA A 390 -5.29 3.21 -29.28
CA ALA A 390 -5.72 3.96 -28.11
C ALA A 390 -7.24 4.12 -28.12
N LEU A 391 -7.89 3.51 -27.13
CA LEU A 391 -9.32 3.64 -26.86
C LEU A 391 -9.49 4.76 -25.84
N LEU A 392 -10.15 5.84 -26.26
CA LEU A 392 -10.35 7.03 -25.45
C LEU A 392 -11.83 7.17 -25.14
N ALA A 393 -12.17 7.30 -23.85
CA ALA A 393 -13.54 7.59 -23.43
C ALA A 393 -14.07 8.84 -24.15
N GLY A 394 -15.20 8.71 -24.84
CA GLY A 394 -15.78 9.78 -25.68
C GLY A 394 -15.24 9.81 -27.12
N GLY A 395 -14.43 8.83 -27.51
CA GLY A 395 -13.95 8.65 -28.89
C GLY A 395 -12.89 9.66 -29.31
N ARG A 396 -12.74 9.85 -30.63
CA ARG A 396 -11.72 10.76 -31.19
C ARG A 396 -11.94 12.22 -30.82
N ASP A 397 -13.20 12.64 -30.66
CA ASP A 397 -13.53 14.03 -30.30
C ASP A 397 -12.97 14.38 -28.91
N ALA A 398 -12.83 13.38 -28.02
CA ALA A 398 -12.24 13.54 -26.70
C ALA A 398 -10.72 13.86 -26.72
N ALA A 399 -10.06 13.68 -27.87
CA ALA A 399 -8.66 14.03 -28.06
C ALA A 399 -8.46 15.55 -28.06
N ASP A 400 -9.39 16.30 -28.65
CA ASP A 400 -9.31 17.76 -28.81
C ASP A 400 -10.07 18.52 -27.72
N ALA A 401 -11.18 17.97 -27.21
CA ALA A 401 -12.00 18.60 -26.18
C ALA A 401 -12.46 17.58 -25.12
N ALA A 402 -12.70 18.01 -23.88
CA ALA A 402 -13.27 17.09 -22.88
C ALA A 402 -14.73 16.75 -23.24
N VAL A 403 -15.09 15.48 -23.16
CA VAL A 403 -16.48 15.00 -23.35
C VAL A 403 -17.04 14.67 -21.97
N GLU A 404 -18.07 15.42 -21.56
CA GLU A 404 -18.68 15.28 -20.24
C GLU A 404 -19.36 13.91 -20.06
N GLY A 405 -19.14 13.27 -18.92
CA GLY A 405 -19.75 11.98 -18.56
C GLY A 405 -19.20 10.74 -19.29
N ALA A 406 -18.30 10.90 -20.26
CA ALA A 406 -17.77 9.77 -21.02
C ALA A 406 -16.95 8.79 -20.17
N GLU A 407 -16.32 9.26 -19.10
CA GLU A 407 -15.50 8.44 -18.20
C GLU A 407 -16.32 7.56 -17.25
N ASP A 408 -17.59 7.90 -17.05
CA ASP A 408 -18.53 7.21 -16.16
C ASP A 408 -19.31 6.06 -16.85
N ASP A 409 -19.11 5.84 -18.15
CA ASP A 409 -19.77 4.80 -18.94
C ASP A 409 -18.90 3.53 -19.05
N ASP A 410 -19.16 2.54 -18.20
CA ASP A 410 -18.50 1.24 -18.24
C ASP A 410 -18.90 0.40 -19.48
N GLY A 411 -20.14 0.56 -19.94
CA GLY A 411 -20.67 -0.06 -21.13
C GLY A 411 -19.91 0.33 -22.39
N ALA A 412 -19.58 1.62 -22.53
CA ALA A 412 -18.80 2.15 -23.64
C ALA A 412 -17.39 1.54 -23.71
N GLY A 413 -16.70 1.41 -22.57
CA GLY A 413 -15.37 0.80 -22.53
C GLY A 413 -15.36 -0.66 -22.98
N ARG A 414 -16.39 -1.43 -22.61
CA ARG A 414 -16.59 -2.79 -23.11
C ARG A 414 -16.81 -2.82 -24.62
N VAL A 415 -17.68 -1.95 -25.14
CA VAL A 415 -17.98 -1.88 -26.57
C VAL A 415 -16.73 -1.54 -27.38
N ASP A 416 -15.94 -0.56 -26.95
CA ASP A 416 -14.71 -0.17 -27.65
C ASP A 416 -13.68 -1.32 -27.73
N VAL A 417 -13.60 -2.15 -26.69
CA VAL A 417 -12.74 -3.34 -26.67
C VAL A 417 -13.26 -4.44 -27.61
N GLU A 418 -14.58 -4.59 -27.71
CA GLU A 418 -15.23 -5.51 -28.65
C GLU A 418 -15.03 -5.06 -30.10
N ASP A 419 -15.24 -3.78 -30.39
CA ASP A 419 -15.10 -3.17 -31.71
C ASP A 419 -13.64 -3.13 -32.19
N ALA A 420 -12.68 -3.00 -31.26
CA ALA A 420 -11.27 -3.14 -31.56
C ALA A 420 -10.83 -4.60 -31.79
N GLU A 421 -11.77 -5.55 -31.67
CA GLU A 421 -11.56 -6.99 -31.82
C GLU A 421 -10.42 -7.51 -30.93
N VAL A 422 -10.34 -7.04 -29.67
CA VAL A 422 -9.28 -7.45 -28.74
C VAL A 422 -9.29 -8.97 -28.56
N GLY A 423 -8.11 -9.59 -28.51
CA GLY A 423 -7.96 -11.04 -28.39
C GLY A 423 -6.76 -11.47 -27.55
N PRO A 424 -6.49 -12.78 -27.48
CA PRO A 424 -5.49 -13.35 -26.57
C PRO A 424 -4.03 -12.99 -26.91
N ASP A 425 -3.76 -12.50 -28.12
CA ASP A 425 -2.44 -12.02 -28.52
C ASP A 425 -2.18 -10.56 -28.13
N ASP A 426 -3.21 -9.84 -27.68
CA ASP A 426 -3.12 -8.43 -27.32
C ASP A 426 -2.75 -8.22 -25.85
N VAL A 427 -2.13 -7.07 -25.60
CA VAL A 427 -1.92 -6.55 -24.24
C VAL A 427 -2.72 -5.27 -24.10
N VAL A 428 -3.68 -5.27 -23.17
CA VAL A 428 -4.53 -4.13 -22.88
C VAL A 428 -4.01 -3.40 -21.65
N VAL A 429 -3.71 -2.11 -21.79
CA VAL A 429 -3.18 -1.26 -20.72
C VAL A 429 -4.22 -0.20 -20.35
N GLY A 430 -4.84 -0.35 -19.19
CA GLY A 430 -5.79 0.61 -18.63
C GLY A 430 -5.10 1.68 -17.82
N VAL A 431 -5.32 2.95 -18.18
CA VAL A 431 -4.67 4.10 -17.54
C VAL A 431 -5.72 4.99 -16.89
N ALA A 432 -5.69 5.09 -15.56
CA ALA A 432 -6.66 5.87 -14.78
C ALA A 432 -6.00 6.38 -13.49
N ALA A 433 -5.81 7.69 -13.35
CA ALA A 433 -5.18 8.27 -12.15
C ALA A 433 -5.92 7.88 -10.87
N SER A 434 -7.25 8.00 -10.86
CA SER A 434 -8.11 7.66 -9.72
C SER A 434 -8.15 6.15 -9.42
N GLY A 435 -7.74 5.30 -10.37
CA GLY A 435 -7.81 3.84 -10.27
C GLY A 435 -9.23 3.25 -10.24
N ARG A 436 -10.25 4.06 -10.56
CA ARG A 436 -11.67 3.66 -10.45
C ARG A 436 -12.54 4.07 -11.63
N THR A 437 -11.97 4.68 -12.67
CA THR A 437 -12.72 5.19 -13.84
C THR A 437 -13.58 4.07 -14.46
N PRO A 438 -14.93 4.20 -14.44
CA PRO A 438 -15.84 3.15 -14.92
C PRO A 438 -15.57 2.68 -16.36
N TYR A 439 -15.30 3.60 -17.29
CA TYR A 439 -14.93 3.25 -18.67
C TYR A 439 -13.72 2.29 -18.73
N VAL A 440 -12.67 2.56 -17.94
CA VAL A 440 -11.46 1.73 -17.89
C VAL A 440 -11.73 0.37 -17.25
N LEU A 441 -12.58 0.33 -16.21
CA LEU A 441 -13.01 -0.92 -15.58
C LEU A 441 -13.75 -1.82 -16.57
N GLY A 442 -14.72 -1.27 -17.30
CA GLY A 442 -15.47 -1.99 -18.32
C GLY A 442 -14.57 -2.54 -19.43
N ALA A 443 -13.64 -1.72 -19.93
CA ALA A 443 -12.67 -2.12 -20.95
C ALA A 443 -11.74 -3.26 -20.48
N LEU A 444 -11.13 -3.14 -19.29
CA LEU A 444 -10.24 -4.19 -18.77
C LEU A 444 -10.98 -5.49 -18.48
N ALA A 445 -12.21 -5.42 -17.95
CA ALA A 445 -13.02 -6.61 -17.70
C ALA A 445 -13.35 -7.35 -19.01
N ALA A 446 -13.72 -6.60 -20.06
CA ALA A 446 -13.98 -7.14 -21.39
C ALA A 446 -12.74 -7.78 -22.01
N ALA A 447 -11.59 -7.09 -21.93
CA ALA A 447 -10.32 -7.60 -22.44
C ALA A 447 -9.91 -8.92 -21.78
N ARG A 448 -10.01 -8.97 -20.44
CA ARG A 448 -9.74 -10.18 -19.65
C ARG A 448 -10.65 -11.33 -20.04
N ALA A 449 -11.95 -11.08 -20.17
CA ALA A 449 -12.93 -12.10 -20.57
C ALA A 449 -12.62 -12.69 -21.97
N ARG A 450 -11.95 -11.92 -22.83
CA ARG A 450 -11.51 -12.32 -24.18
C ARG A 450 -10.11 -12.93 -24.21
N GLY A 451 -9.48 -13.11 -23.05
CA GLY A 451 -8.19 -13.77 -22.89
C GLY A 451 -6.97 -12.88 -23.15
N ALA A 452 -7.16 -11.57 -23.33
CA ALA A 452 -6.05 -10.64 -23.47
C ALA A 452 -5.29 -10.48 -22.14
N THR A 453 -3.99 -10.20 -22.22
CA THR A 453 -3.20 -9.84 -21.03
C THR A 453 -3.56 -8.42 -20.62
N THR A 454 -3.80 -8.20 -19.33
CA THR A 454 -4.24 -6.90 -18.81
C THR A 454 -3.19 -6.25 -17.89
N VAL A 455 -2.97 -4.96 -18.08
CA VAL A 455 -2.07 -4.14 -17.26
C VAL A 455 -2.82 -2.90 -16.79
N ALA A 456 -2.69 -2.55 -15.51
CA ALA A 456 -3.23 -1.32 -14.95
C ALA A 456 -2.10 -0.33 -14.64
N VAL A 457 -2.27 0.93 -15.04
CA VAL A 457 -1.41 2.06 -14.65
C VAL A 457 -2.29 3.08 -13.92
N VAL A 458 -2.10 3.17 -12.60
CA VAL A 458 -2.96 3.96 -11.72
C VAL A 458 -2.12 4.78 -10.74
N ASN A 459 -2.69 5.80 -10.09
CA ASN A 459 -2.01 6.59 -9.07
C ASN A 459 -2.60 6.36 -7.66
N ALA A 460 -3.35 5.26 -7.50
CA ALA A 460 -3.99 4.86 -6.25
C ALA A 460 -3.67 3.39 -5.91
N THR A 461 -3.34 3.14 -4.64
CA THR A 461 -3.01 1.81 -4.12
C THR A 461 -4.26 0.94 -3.96
N GLY A 462 -4.17 -0.33 -4.35
CA GLY A 462 -5.24 -1.31 -4.17
C GLY A 462 -6.55 -0.94 -4.88
N SER A 463 -6.45 -0.16 -5.95
CA SER A 463 -7.61 0.38 -6.65
C SER A 463 -8.41 -0.69 -7.41
N PRO A 464 -9.70 -0.47 -7.70
CA PRO A 464 -10.50 -1.40 -8.51
C PRO A 464 -9.88 -1.75 -9.86
N VAL A 465 -9.30 -0.76 -10.56
CA VAL A 465 -8.61 -0.97 -11.85
C VAL A 465 -7.37 -1.84 -11.67
N ALA A 466 -6.58 -1.60 -10.61
CA ALA A 466 -5.41 -2.42 -10.30
C ALA A 466 -5.76 -3.87 -9.96
N ALA A 467 -6.82 -4.09 -9.18
CA ALA A 467 -7.26 -5.41 -8.76
C ALA A 467 -7.78 -6.28 -9.92
N LEU A 468 -8.22 -5.65 -11.01
CA LEU A 468 -8.76 -6.32 -12.19
C LEU A 468 -7.67 -6.81 -13.17
N ALA A 469 -6.50 -6.18 -13.15
CA ALA A 469 -5.41 -6.42 -14.10
C ALA A 469 -4.48 -7.58 -13.68
N ASP A 470 -3.86 -8.24 -14.65
CA ASP A 470 -2.83 -9.26 -14.41
C ASP A 470 -1.52 -8.65 -13.87
N VAL A 471 -1.25 -7.40 -14.23
CA VAL A 471 -0.11 -6.62 -13.72
C VAL A 471 -0.59 -5.23 -13.30
N ALA A 472 -0.36 -4.86 -12.03
CA ALA A 472 -0.69 -3.54 -11.50
C ALA A 472 0.55 -2.65 -11.33
N VAL A 473 0.51 -1.45 -11.89
CA VAL A 473 1.51 -0.39 -11.77
C VAL A 473 0.89 0.79 -11.01
N GLU A 474 1.09 0.81 -9.70
CA GLU A 474 0.51 1.79 -8.76
C GLU A 474 1.50 2.94 -8.48
N LEU A 475 1.41 3.99 -9.27
CA LEU A 475 2.27 5.17 -9.26
C LEU A 475 1.82 6.19 -8.21
N VAL A 476 1.97 5.87 -6.92
CA VAL A 476 1.52 6.74 -5.82
C VAL A 476 2.37 8.02 -5.75
N THR A 477 1.82 9.14 -6.23
CA THR A 477 2.50 10.46 -6.26
C THR A 477 2.12 11.37 -5.08
N GLY A 478 1.11 10.98 -4.29
CA GLY A 478 0.52 11.83 -3.24
C GLY A 478 -0.42 12.91 -3.79
N PRO A 479 -0.88 13.84 -2.94
CA PRO A 479 -1.80 14.90 -3.34
C PRO A 479 -1.18 15.88 -4.31
N GLU A 480 -1.98 16.38 -5.25
CA GLU A 480 -1.52 17.33 -6.25
C GLU A 480 -1.29 18.72 -5.64
N VAL A 481 -0.38 19.50 -6.23
CA VAL A 481 -0.13 20.90 -5.82
C VAL A 481 -1.38 21.77 -6.01
N LEU A 482 -2.18 21.47 -7.04
CA LEU A 482 -3.53 21.95 -7.21
C LEU A 482 -4.46 20.76 -6.97
N ALA A 483 -5.18 20.75 -5.85
CA ALA A 483 -6.00 19.62 -5.41
C ALA A 483 -6.91 19.09 -6.54
N GLY A 484 -6.93 17.77 -6.71
CA GLY A 484 -7.69 17.09 -7.77
C GLY A 484 -7.12 17.23 -9.19
N SER A 485 -6.12 18.09 -9.43
CA SER A 485 -5.55 18.30 -10.77
C SER A 485 -4.54 17.22 -11.16
N THR A 486 -5.02 15.98 -11.30
CA THR A 486 -4.22 14.79 -11.64
C THR A 486 -3.52 14.85 -13.00
N ARG A 487 -3.75 15.91 -13.80
CA ARG A 487 -2.95 16.20 -15.00
C ARG A 487 -1.51 16.60 -14.69
N LEU A 488 -1.16 16.83 -13.42
CA LEU A 488 0.16 17.30 -12.98
C LEU A 488 1.08 16.12 -12.60
N ALA A 489 1.31 15.85 -11.30
CA ALA A 489 2.27 14.83 -10.88
C ALA A 489 1.84 13.43 -11.31
N ALA A 490 0.56 13.09 -11.16
CA ALA A 490 0.01 11.81 -11.56
C ALA A 490 0.16 11.59 -13.08
N GLY A 491 -0.26 12.56 -13.90
CA GLY A 491 -0.08 12.54 -15.35
C GLY A 491 1.39 12.47 -15.78
N THR A 492 2.28 13.18 -15.09
CA THR A 492 3.73 13.09 -15.32
C THR A 492 4.26 11.70 -15.03
N ALA A 493 3.85 11.08 -13.91
CA ALA A 493 4.23 9.72 -13.58
C ALA A 493 3.72 8.72 -14.62
N GLN A 494 2.46 8.87 -15.06
CA GLN A 494 1.88 8.07 -16.14
C GLN A 494 2.71 8.21 -17.42
N LYS A 495 3.06 9.43 -17.84
CA LYS A 495 3.90 9.65 -19.02
C LYS A 495 5.23 8.92 -18.93
N ILE A 496 5.94 9.06 -17.81
CA ILE A 496 7.23 8.39 -17.60
C ILE A 496 7.05 6.87 -17.65
N ALA A 497 6.02 6.32 -16.98
CA ALA A 497 5.74 4.90 -16.95
C ALA A 497 5.37 4.33 -18.32
N LEU A 498 4.52 5.02 -19.09
CA LEU A 498 4.12 4.60 -20.43
C LEU A 498 5.31 4.59 -21.39
N ASN A 499 6.10 5.68 -21.43
CA ASN A 499 7.31 5.75 -22.24
C ASN A 499 8.32 4.65 -21.84
N THR A 500 8.45 4.37 -20.54
CA THR A 500 9.32 3.30 -20.02
C THR A 500 8.85 1.93 -20.48
N LEU A 501 7.55 1.65 -20.32
CA LEU A 501 6.92 0.39 -20.67
C LEU A 501 7.10 0.08 -22.16
N THR A 502 6.72 1.01 -23.04
CA THR A 502 6.73 0.76 -24.48
C THR A 502 8.14 0.79 -25.05
N THR A 503 9.02 1.67 -24.57
CA THR A 503 10.44 1.65 -24.97
C THR A 503 11.10 0.33 -24.56
N ALA A 504 10.91 -0.13 -23.33
CA ALA A 504 11.46 -1.40 -22.87
C ALA A 504 10.91 -2.59 -23.67
N ALA A 505 9.60 -2.62 -23.93
CA ALA A 505 8.96 -3.64 -24.75
C ALA A 505 9.52 -3.67 -26.19
N MET A 506 9.70 -2.50 -26.82
CA MET A 506 10.26 -2.40 -28.17
C MET A 506 11.75 -2.78 -28.22
N VAL A 507 12.53 -2.46 -27.18
CA VAL A 507 13.90 -2.96 -27.03
C VAL A 507 13.91 -4.49 -26.97
N ARG A 508 13.03 -5.09 -26.16
CA ARG A 508 12.86 -6.56 -26.08
C ARG A 508 12.32 -7.19 -27.36
N ALA A 509 11.56 -6.43 -28.16
CA ALA A 509 11.08 -6.86 -29.46
C ALA A 509 12.13 -6.74 -30.58
N GLY A 510 13.35 -6.27 -30.28
CA GLY A 510 14.45 -6.20 -31.24
C GLY A 510 14.48 -4.92 -32.09
N ALA A 511 13.68 -3.91 -31.76
CA ALA A 511 13.62 -2.65 -32.51
C ALA A 511 14.82 -1.71 -32.30
N THR A 512 15.78 -2.13 -31.47
CA THR A 512 17.00 -1.38 -31.15
C THR A 512 18.25 -2.24 -31.26
N TYR A 513 19.41 -1.59 -31.44
CA TYR A 513 20.72 -2.23 -31.34
C TYR A 513 21.63 -1.36 -30.46
N GLY A 514 21.87 -1.80 -29.23
CA GLY A 514 22.51 -0.94 -28.23
C GLY A 514 21.65 0.30 -27.98
N PRO A 515 22.20 1.52 -28.04
CA PRO A 515 21.44 2.76 -27.86
C PRO A 515 20.69 3.21 -29.14
N TRP A 516 20.80 2.47 -30.25
CA TRP A 516 20.34 2.94 -31.55
C TRP A 516 18.97 2.39 -31.95
N MET A 517 18.06 3.28 -32.36
CA MET A 517 16.73 2.95 -32.88
C MET A 517 16.81 2.44 -34.33
N VAL A 518 17.16 1.17 -34.51
CA VAL A 518 17.30 0.55 -35.82
C VAL A 518 15.97 0.23 -36.51
N GLY A 519 14.85 0.34 -35.80
CA GLY A 519 13.49 0.26 -36.37
C GLY A 519 12.94 1.57 -36.96
N VAL A 520 13.70 2.67 -36.94
CA VAL A 520 13.20 3.99 -37.38
C VAL A 520 12.71 3.99 -38.83
N ARG A 521 11.54 4.60 -39.10
CA ARG A 521 11.03 4.80 -40.47
C ARG A 521 11.58 6.08 -41.10
N VAL A 522 12.21 5.98 -42.26
CA VAL A 522 12.79 7.13 -42.98
C VAL A 522 11.70 7.86 -43.80
N THR A 523 10.93 8.74 -43.16
CA THR A 523 9.81 9.46 -43.82
C THR A 523 10.14 10.88 -44.26
N ASN A 524 11.29 11.43 -43.86
CA ASN A 524 11.71 12.79 -44.20
C ASN A 524 13.25 12.92 -44.16
N ALA A 525 13.77 14.05 -44.67
CA ALA A 525 15.21 14.30 -44.75
C ALA A 525 15.93 14.29 -43.38
N LYS A 526 15.26 14.72 -42.29
CA LYS A 526 15.80 14.65 -40.93
C LYS A 526 15.98 13.20 -40.48
N LEU A 527 14.99 12.34 -40.73
CA LEU A 527 15.04 10.92 -40.39
C LEU A 527 16.03 10.16 -41.28
N ARG A 528 16.20 10.54 -42.55
CA ARG A 528 17.25 9.99 -43.42
C ARG A 528 18.65 10.24 -42.86
N ARG A 529 18.96 11.49 -42.50
CA ARG A 529 20.24 11.83 -41.86
C ARG A 529 20.44 11.12 -40.52
N ARG A 530 19.36 10.90 -39.75
CA ARG A 530 19.44 10.12 -38.51
C ARG A 530 19.74 8.65 -38.80
N ALA A 531 19.09 8.05 -39.79
CA ALA A 531 19.32 6.67 -40.21
C ALA A 531 20.77 6.46 -40.68
N GLU A 532 21.30 7.35 -41.53
CA GLU A 532 22.71 7.30 -41.97
C GLU A 532 23.68 7.34 -40.77
N ARG A 533 23.48 8.25 -39.81
CA ARG A 533 24.30 8.30 -38.59
C ARG A 533 24.18 7.03 -37.76
N ILE A 534 22.97 6.48 -37.61
CA ILE A 534 22.78 5.22 -36.87
C ILE A 534 23.57 4.09 -37.53
N VAL A 535 23.46 3.91 -38.84
CA VAL A 535 24.19 2.85 -39.56
C VAL A 535 25.70 3.02 -39.36
N ARG A 536 26.19 4.25 -39.54
CA ARG A 536 27.60 4.59 -39.35
C ARG A 536 28.10 4.25 -37.95
N ASP A 537 27.42 4.77 -36.92
CA ASP A 537 27.85 4.65 -35.53
C ASP A 537 27.66 3.22 -35.00
N ALA A 538 26.62 2.51 -35.45
CA ALA A 538 26.36 1.12 -35.07
C ALA A 538 27.34 0.13 -35.72
N ALA A 539 27.73 0.36 -36.97
CA ALA A 539 28.64 -0.51 -37.72
C ALA A 539 30.11 -0.09 -37.64
N GLY A 540 30.42 1.12 -37.17
CA GLY A 540 31.78 1.64 -37.07
C GLY A 540 32.42 1.95 -38.43
N VAL A 541 31.64 2.44 -39.38
CA VAL A 541 32.07 2.74 -40.77
C VAL A 541 32.09 4.25 -41.04
N ASP A 542 32.53 4.67 -42.23
CA ASP A 542 32.44 6.07 -42.68
C ASP A 542 31.04 6.44 -43.22
N ASP A 543 30.81 7.75 -43.42
CA ASP A 543 29.53 8.31 -43.87
C ASP A 543 29.10 7.77 -45.25
N ASP A 544 30.05 7.55 -46.17
CA ASP A 544 29.76 7.13 -47.54
C ASP A 544 29.35 5.65 -47.59
N THR A 545 30.06 4.81 -46.85
CA THR A 545 29.75 3.39 -46.65
C THR A 545 28.38 3.22 -45.99
N ALA A 546 28.09 4.00 -44.94
CA ALA A 546 26.80 3.97 -44.26
C ALA A 546 25.64 4.36 -45.20
N ARG A 547 25.82 5.41 -46.01
CA ARG A 547 24.82 5.86 -46.97
C ARG A 547 24.59 4.86 -48.10
N ALA A 548 25.65 4.24 -48.60
CA ALA A 548 25.55 3.21 -49.62
C ALA A 548 24.81 1.97 -49.08
N ALA A 549 25.15 1.50 -47.88
CA ALA A 549 24.49 0.37 -47.24
C ALA A 549 23.01 0.63 -46.95
N LEU A 550 22.68 1.81 -46.40
CA LEU A 550 21.28 2.20 -46.16
C LEU A 550 20.48 2.25 -47.46
N THR A 551 21.06 2.81 -48.52
CA THR A 551 20.43 2.86 -49.85
C THR A 551 20.19 1.46 -50.40
N ALA A 552 21.20 0.58 -50.33
CA ALA A 552 21.09 -0.80 -50.76
C ALA A 552 20.06 -1.61 -49.93
N ALA A 553 19.88 -1.25 -48.66
CA ALA A 553 18.89 -1.83 -47.77
C ALA A 553 17.48 -1.23 -47.96
N GLY A 554 17.27 -0.29 -48.89
CA GLY A 554 15.97 0.34 -49.11
C GLY A 554 15.49 1.10 -47.87
N ASP A 555 16.40 1.81 -47.20
CA ASP A 555 16.18 2.55 -45.96
C ASP A 555 15.88 1.71 -44.70
N ASP A 556 16.04 0.38 -44.79
CA ASP A 556 15.99 -0.50 -43.62
C ASP A 556 17.32 -0.42 -42.85
N VAL A 557 17.29 0.32 -41.74
CA VAL A 557 18.46 0.57 -40.89
C VAL A 557 18.98 -0.72 -40.25
N ALA A 558 18.08 -1.59 -39.78
CA ALA A 558 18.47 -2.84 -39.14
C ALA A 558 19.16 -3.78 -40.15
N ALA A 559 18.59 -3.92 -41.35
CA ALA A 559 19.19 -4.72 -42.42
C ALA A 559 20.54 -4.13 -42.87
N ALA A 560 20.66 -2.80 -43.00
CA ALA A 560 21.93 -2.17 -43.34
C ALA A 560 23.03 -2.43 -42.29
N VAL A 561 22.70 -2.36 -41.00
CA VAL A 561 23.65 -2.66 -39.92
C VAL A 561 24.06 -4.14 -39.93
N VAL A 562 23.12 -5.06 -40.12
CA VAL A 562 23.42 -6.51 -40.23
C VAL A 562 24.29 -6.78 -41.45
N ALA A 563 23.98 -6.19 -42.61
CA ALA A 563 24.76 -6.36 -43.84
C ALA A 563 26.23 -5.98 -43.63
N LEU A 564 26.49 -4.82 -43.01
CA LEU A 564 27.84 -4.35 -42.73
C LEU A 564 28.57 -5.23 -41.70
N LEU A 565 27.92 -5.57 -40.58
CA LEU A 565 28.56 -6.30 -39.49
C LEU A 565 28.76 -7.79 -39.80
N ALA A 566 27.86 -8.40 -40.58
CA ALA A 566 27.92 -9.82 -40.94
C ALA A 566 28.52 -10.09 -42.33
N GLY A 567 28.87 -9.04 -43.10
CA GLY A 567 29.42 -9.17 -44.46
C GLY A 567 28.43 -9.77 -45.47
N LEU A 568 27.14 -9.40 -45.35
CA LEU A 568 26.05 -9.89 -46.20
C LEU A 568 25.57 -8.81 -47.17
N ASP A 569 24.87 -9.23 -48.22
CA ASP A 569 24.04 -8.33 -49.01
C ASP A 569 22.70 -8.03 -48.31
N SER A 570 21.95 -7.04 -48.81
CA SER A 570 20.68 -6.63 -48.19
C SER A 570 19.63 -7.75 -48.11
N PRO A 571 19.43 -8.60 -49.15
CA PRO A 571 18.53 -9.74 -49.04
C PRO A 571 18.95 -10.73 -47.94
N GLY A 572 20.22 -11.15 -47.89
CA GLY A 572 20.72 -12.07 -46.87
C GLY A 572 20.65 -11.49 -45.47
N ALA A 573 20.90 -10.19 -45.32
CA ALA A 573 20.75 -9.49 -44.05
C ALA A 573 19.30 -9.48 -43.55
N ARG A 574 18.32 -9.25 -44.43
CA ARG A 574 16.88 -9.28 -44.06
C ARG A 574 16.42 -10.68 -43.68
N GLU A 575 16.84 -11.71 -44.41
CA GLU A 575 16.50 -13.10 -44.11
C GLU A 575 17.07 -13.53 -42.74
N ARG A 576 18.34 -13.18 -42.49
CA ARG A 576 18.99 -13.47 -41.21
C ARG A 576 18.32 -12.70 -40.07
N LEU A 577 17.97 -11.43 -40.28
CA LEU A 577 17.27 -10.62 -39.29
C LEU A 577 15.88 -11.18 -38.97
N ALA A 578 15.12 -11.60 -39.98
CA ALA A 578 13.79 -12.20 -39.81
C ALA A 578 13.85 -13.48 -38.97
N THR A 579 14.90 -14.29 -39.14
CA THR A 579 15.12 -15.51 -38.37
C THR A 579 15.60 -15.23 -36.95
N ALA A 580 16.53 -14.28 -36.78
CA ALA A 580 17.16 -13.98 -35.49
C ALA A 580 16.33 -13.05 -34.58
N GLY A 581 15.38 -12.31 -35.15
CA GLY A 581 14.48 -11.39 -34.43
C GLY A 581 15.11 -10.11 -33.88
N SER A 582 16.45 -9.96 -33.95
CA SER A 582 17.14 -8.73 -33.56
C SER A 582 18.50 -8.62 -34.26
N VAL A 583 19.01 -7.39 -34.43
CA VAL A 583 20.34 -7.14 -34.98
C VAL A 583 21.42 -7.85 -34.15
N ARG A 584 21.32 -7.78 -32.81
CA ARG A 584 22.32 -8.38 -31.91
C ARG A 584 22.43 -9.89 -32.11
N ALA A 585 21.30 -10.58 -32.23
CA ALA A 585 21.29 -12.01 -32.49
C ALA A 585 21.76 -12.34 -33.94
N ALA A 586 21.43 -11.48 -34.91
CA ALA A 586 21.80 -11.68 -36.31
C ALA A 586 23.31 -11.55 -36.60
N VAL A 587 24.04 -10.82 -35.75
CA VAL A 587 25.50 -10.58 -35.90
C VAL A 587 26.35 -11.36 -34.89
N ASP A 588 25.74 -12.21 -34.07
CA ASP A 588 26.45 -13.04 -33.09
C ASP A 588 27.37 -14.05 -33.81
N PRO A 589 28.67 -14.12 -33.46
CA PRO A 589 29.63 -15.07 -34.07
C PRO A 589 29.15 -16.53 -34.07
N ALA A 590 28.34 -16.95 -33.09
CA ALA A 590 27.78 -18.31 -33.03
C ALA A 590 26.72 -18.59 -34.12
N VAL A 591 26.14 -17.54 -34.70
CA VAL A 591 25.19 -17.58 -35.83
C VAL A 591 25.90 -17.34 -37.16
N VAL A 592 26.99 -16.56 -37.17
CA VAL A 592 27.79 -16.25 -38.36
C VAL A 592 28.57 -17.47 -38.89
N GLY A 593 28.78 -18.51 -38.08
CA GLY A 593 29.50 -19.73 -38.44
C GLY A 593 28.67 -20.97 -38.82
N ARG A 594 27.36 -20.85 -39.06
CA ARG A 594 26.50 -21.96 -39.54
C ARG A 594 26.05 -21.76 -40.98
#